data_AF-A0A067QW33-F1
#
_entry.id   AF-A0A067QW33-F1
#
_cell.length_a   1.000
_cell.length_b   1.000
_cell.length_c   1.000
_cell.angle_alpha   90.00
_cell.angle_beta   90.00
_cell.angle_gamma   90.00
#
_symmetry.space_group_name_H-M   'P 1'
#
loop_
_entity.id
_entity.type
_entity.pdbx_description
1 polymer ?
#
loop_
_entity_poly.entity_id
_entity_poly.type
_entity_poly.pdbx_seq_one_letter_code
_entity_poly.pdbx_strand_id
1 'polypeptide(L)'
;MTCYTRIPDKRGSIHTPFYPEYYSHNLDCVYEFIRPNPFICGIRMRSVEFQLEPSTSTPFGGACADYLQAPGCGFLCGFMNFSCRFINLTGNLNRNA
;
A
#
# COMPACT_ATOMS: atom_id res chain seq x y z
N MET A 1 -7.90 -2.99 14.33
CA MET A 1 -6.81 -3.95 14.61
C MET A 1 -5.61 -3.53 13.78
N THR A 2 -4.45 -3.36 14.40
CA THR A 2 -3.25 -2.90 13.69
C THR A 2 -2.43 -4.09 13.20
N CYS A 3 -1.94 -4.01 11.97
CA CYS A 3 -1.01 -4.98 11.42
C CYS A 3 0.23 -4.26 10.91
N TYR A 4 1.41 -4.75 11.26
CA TYR A 4 2.65 -4.10 10.86
C TYR A 4 3.66 -5.16 10.44
N THR A 5 4.22 -4.99 9.24
CA THR A 5 5.17 -5.93 8.67
C THR A 5 6.37 -5.17 8.15
N ARG A 6 7.57 -5.58 8.56
CA ARG A 6 8.84 -5.08 8.01
C ARG A 6 9.33 -6.02 6.93
N ILE A 7 9.68 -5.48 5.78
CA ILE A 7 10.05 -6.24 4.59
C ILE A 7 11.47 -5.83 4.18
N PRO A 8 12.50 -6.56 4.62
CA PRO A 8 13.89 -6.31 4.25
C PRO A 8 14.27 -6.99 2.92
N ASP A 9 13.39 -7.81 2.37
CA ASP A 9 13.69 -8.58 1.17
C ASP A 9 13.72 -7.71 -0.07
N LYS A 10 14.66 -8.02 -0.97
CA LYS A 10 14.79 -7.30 -2.26
C LYS A 10 13.59 -7.49 -3.17
N ARG A 11 12.84 -8.59 -2.99
CA ARG A 11 11.67 -9.00 -3.76
C ARG A 11 10.78 -9.89 -2.91
N GLY A 12 9.49 -9.82 -3.13
CA GLY A 12 8.49 -10.66 -2.47
C GLY A 12 7.08 -10.24 -2.86
N SER A 13 6.10 -10.86 -2.20
CA SER A 13 4.68 -10.52 -2.30
C SER A 13 4.17 -10.17 -0.92
N ILE A 14 3.26 -9.19 -0.86
CA ILE A 14 2.48 -8.88 0.34
C ILE A 14 1.05 -9.35 0.10
N HIS A 15 0.40 -9.78 1.17
CA HIS A 15 -1.00 -10.17 1.15
C HIS A 15 -1.72 -9.45 2.28
N THR A 16 -3.02 -9.23 2.11
CA THR A 16 -3.87 -8.79 3.21
C THR A 16 -3.85 -9.84 4.32
N PRO A 17 -4.09 -9.45 5.59
CA PRO A 17 -4.35 -10.42 6.64
C PRO A 17 -5.42 -11.41 6.19
N PHE A 18 -5.18 -12.70 6.43
CA PHE A 18 -6.07 -13.82 6.12
C PHE A 18 -6.24 -14.20 4.65
N TYR A 19 -5.58 -13.50 3.71
CA TYR A 19 -5.59 -13.92 2.30
C TYR A 19 -5.23 -15.42 2.17
N PRO A 20 -5.99 -16.22 1.38
CA PRO A 20 -6.96 -15.81 0.35
C PRO A 20 -8.37 -15.48 0.86
N GLU A 21 -8.64 -15.57 2.16
CA GLU A 21 -9.93 -15.18 2.73
C GLU A 21 -10.10 -13.65 2.74
N TYR A 22 -11.33 -13.20 2.93
CA TYR A 22 -11.65 -11.77 3.04
C TYR A 22 -10.90 -11.12 4.20
N TYR A 23 -10.38 -9.93 3.94
CA TYR A 23 -9.79 -9.09 4.98
C TYR A 23 -10.89 -8.66 5.97
N SER A 24 -10.55 -8.59 7.26
CA SER A 24 -11.48 -8.14 8.29
C SER A 24 -11.75 -6.64 8.20
N HIS A 25 -12.89 -6.19 8.72
CA HIS A 25 -13.18 -4.76 8.86
C HIS A 25 -12.26 -4.08 9.89
N ASN A 26 -12.10 -2.76 9.77
CA ASN A 26 -11.33 -1.92 10.71
C ASN A 26 -9.85 -2.34 10.86
N LEU A 27 -9.23 -2.77 9.76
CA LEU A 27 -7.81 -3.04 9.69
C LEU A 27 -7.03 -1.76 9.40
N ASP A 28 -5.94 -1.57 10.14
CA ASP A 28 -4.94 -0.53 9.87
C ASP A 28 -3.59 -1.21 9.69
N CYS A 29 -3.22 -1.41 8.42
CA CYS A 29 -2.11 -2.25 8.02
C CYS A 29 -0.98 -1.44 7.38
N VAL A 30 0.22 -1.56 7.96
CA VAL A 30 1.41 -0.84 7.51
C VAL A 30 2.48 -1.82 7.08
N TYR A 31 2.89 -1.72 5.82
CA TYR A 31 4.00 -2.50 5.25
C TYR A 31 5.22 -1.59 5.07
N GLU A 32 6.22 -1.76 5.93
CA GLU A 32 7.46 -0.99 5.88
C GLU A 32 8.52 -1.73 5.06
N PHE A 33 8.83 -1.21 3.88
CA PHE A 33 9.91 -1.73 3.06
C PHE A 33 11.25 -1.15 3.48
N ILE A 34 12.18 -2.01 3.89
CA ILE A 34 13.51 -1.60 4.33
C ILE A 34 14.45 -1.67 3.15
N ARG A 35 15.16 -0.57 2.89
CA ARG A 35 16.21 -0.52 1.86
C ARG A 35 17.34 -1.49 2.23
N PRO A 36 17.57 -2.57 1.45
CA PRO A 36 18.54 -3.61 1.81
C PRO A 36 20.01 -3.15 1.69
N ASN A 37 20.28 -2.21 0.77
CA ASN A 37 21.61 -1.60 0.58
C ASN A 37 21.47 -0.24 -0.14
N PRO A 38 22.49 0.65 -0.08
CA PRO A 38 22.41 2.00 -0.66
C PRO A 38 22.29 2.04 -2.19
N PHE A 39 22.64 0.97 -2.90
CA PHE A 39 22.57 0.89 -4.37
C PHE A 39 21.14 0.62 -4.89
N ILE A 40 20.18 0.31 -4.02
CA ILE A 40 18.79 0.09 -4.42
C ILE A 40 18.04 1.43 -4.47
N CYS A 41 17.82 1.95 -5.68
CA CYS A 41 17.25 3.29 -5.91
C CYS A 41 15.75 3.43 -5.65
N GLY A 42 15.03 2.33 -5.46
CA GLY A 42 13.59 2.37 -5.28
C GLY A 42 12.93 0.99 -5.26
N ILE A 43 11.62 1.02 -5.16
CA ILE A 43 10.75 -0.17 -5.14
C ILE A 43 9.83 -0.12 -6.35
N ARG A 44 9.49 -1.28 -6.90
CA ARG A 44 8.42 -1.42 -7.87
C ARG A 44 7.41 -2.42 -7.32
N MET A 45 6.17 -1.98 -7.17
CA MET A 45 5.05 -2.81 -6.75
C MET A 45 4.06 -2.92 -7.89
N ARG A 46 3.43 -4.08 -8.01
CA ARG A 46 2.35 -4.33 -8.96
C ARG A 46 1.30 -5.20 -8.31
N SER A 47 0.05 -5.02 -8.69
CA SER A 47 -1.00 -5.96 -8.32
C SER A 47 -0.75 -7.30 -9.01
N VAL A 48 -0.96 -8.37 -8.25
CA VAL A 48 -1.18 -9.72 -8.80
C VAL A 48 -2.67 -9.97 -8.77
N GLU A 49 -3.25 -9.78 -7.59
CA GLU A 49 -4.69 -9.74 -7.34
C GLU A 49 -4.95 -8.53 -6.43
N PHE A 50 -5.97 -7.74 -6.73
CA PHE A 50 -6.32 -6.57 -5.94
C PHE A 50 -7.83 -6.32 -6.00
N GLN A 51 -8.47 -6.53 -4.86
CA GLN A 51 -9.90 -6.31 -4.67
C GLN A 51 -10.12 -5.77 -3.26
N LEU A 52 -10.46 -4.49 -3.19
CA LEU A 52 -10.98 -3.83 -1.99
C LEU A 52 -12.43 -3.41 -2.24
N GLU A 53 -13.07 -2.86 -1.21
CA GLU A 53 -14.38 -2.22 -1.36
C GLU A 53 -14.32 -1.14 -2.47
N PRO A 54 -15.26 -1.16 -3.42
CA PRO A 54 -15.30 -0.17 -4.49
C PRO A 54 -15.67 1.22 -3.95
N SER A 55 -15.32 2.26 -4.71
CA SER A 55 -15.67 3.62 -4.33
C SER A 55 -17.18 3.85 -4.37
N THR A 56 -17.65 4.65 -3.43
CA THR A 56 -19.03 5.15 -3.37
C THR A 56 -19.11 6.54 -3.97
N SER A 57 -20.24 6.85 -4.61
CA SER A 57 -20.50 8.20 -5.13
C SER A 57 -20.96 9.10 -3.98
N THR A 58 -20.27 10.23 -3.81
CA THR A 58 -20.65 11.28 -2.87
C THR A 58 -20.93 12.57 -3.63
N PRO A 59 -21.63 13.55 -3.03
CA PRO A 59 -21.79 14.88 -3.63
C PRO A 59 -20.48 15.59 -3.98
N PHE A 60 -19.36 15.15 -3.40
CA PHE A 60 -18.01 15.71 -3.61
C PHE A 60 -17.16 14.86 -4.58
N GLY A 61 -17.72 13.80 -5.18
CA GLY A 61 -17.01 12.86 -6.05
C GLY A 61 -16.94 11.44 -5.47
N GLY A 62 -16.08 10.59 -6.03
CA GLY A 62 -15.88 9.22 -5.56
C GLY A 62 -15.07 9.15 -4.26
N ALA A 63 -15.54 8.39 -3.28
CA ALA A 63 -14.84 8.15 -2.02
C ALA A 63 -14.66 6.65 -1.76
N CYS A 64 -13.46 6.26 -1.34
CA CYS A 64 -13.14 4.88 -0.94
C CYS A 64 -13.29 4.75 0.58
N ALA A 65 -14.06 3.77 1.05
CA ALA A 65 -14.11 3.41 2.47
C ALA A 65 -12.85 2.60 2.84
N ASP A 66 -12.58 1.54 2.08
CA ASP A 66 -11.34 0.78 2.14
C ASP A 66 -10.35 1.24 1.06
N TYR A 67 -9.08 1.38 1.42
CA TYR A 67 -8.05 1.80 0.48
C TYR A 67 -6.68 1.22 0.81
N LEU A 68 -5.88 1.04 -0.23
CA LEU A 68 -4.44 0.88 -0.13
C LEU A 68 -3.78 2.20 -0.49
N GLN A 69 -3.05 2.79 0.45
CA GLN A 69 -2.23 3.97 0.19
C GLN A 69 -0.80 3.55 -0.15
N ALA A 70 -0.35 3.92 -1.35
CA ALA A 70 1.00 3.64 -1.82
C ALA A 70 1.65 4.92 -2.35
N PRO A 71 2.86 5.30 -1.89
CA PRO A 71 3.56 6.45 -2.45
C PRO A 71 3.70 6.37 -3.99
N GLY A 72 3.51 7.49 -4.69
CA GLY A 72 3.53 7.51 -6.16
C GLY A 72 2.29 6.94 -6.86
N CYS A 73 1.36 6.29 -6.13
CA CYS A 73 0.06 5.86 -6.66
C CYS A 73 -1.14 6.51 -5.96
N GLY A 74 -0.93 7.15 -4.80
CA GLY A 74 -2.00 7.76 -4.03
C GLY A 74 -2.85 6.69 -3.33
N PHE A 75 -4.16 6.87 -3.37
CA PHE A 75 -5.14 5.96 -2.78
C PHE A 75 -5.74 5.06 -3.85
N LEU A 76 -5.73 3.76 -3.61
CA LEU A 76 -6.25 2.73 -4.52
C LEU A 76 -7.38 1.98 -3.82
N CYS A 77 -8.49 1.74 -4.50
CA CYS A 77 -9.63 0.96 -3.97
C CYS A 77 -10.38 0.24 -5.10
N GLY A 78 -11.37 -0.58 -4.73
CA GLY A 78 -12.13 -1.40 -5.68
C GLY A 78 -11.30 -2.51 -6.32
N PHE A 79 -11.67 -2.87 -7.55
CA PHE A 79 -11.01 -3.89 -8.35
C PHE A 79 -10.24 -3.23 -9.50
N MET A 80 -8.91 -3.29 -9.45
CA MET A 80 -8.07 -2.67 -10.46
C MET A 80 -6.68 -3.30 -10.56
N ASN A 81 -6.04 -3.12 -11.73
CA ASN A 81 -4.63 -3.43 -11.91
C ASN A 81 -3.77 -2.18 -11.72
N PHE A 82 -2.75 -2.25 -10.87
CA PHE A 82 -1.82 -1.14 -10.64
C PHE A 82 -0.36 -1.56 -10.75
N SER A 83 0.50 -0.59 -11.09
CA SER A 83 1.96 -0.76 -11.09
C SER A 83 2.62 0.54 -10.61
N CYS A 84 2.96 0.58 -9.33
CA CYS A 84 3.59 1.72 -8.66
C CYS A 84 5.12 1.63 -8.70
N ARG A 85 5.78 2.76 -8.90
CA ARG A 85 7.23 2.88 -8.72
C ARG A 85 7.53 3.95 -7.68
N PHE A 86 8.27 3.56 -6.66
CA PHE A 86 8.72 4.41 -5.57
C PHE A 86 10.20 4.67 -5.79
N ILE A 87 10.53 5.78 -6.46
CA ILE A 87 11.91 6.19 -6.75
C ILE A 87 12.19 7.44 -5.92
N ASN A 88 13.43 7.61 -5.44
CA ASN A 88 13.82 8.71 -4.54
C ASN A 88 13.05 8.68 -3.20
N LEU A 89 13.24 7.60 -2.42
CA LEU A 89 12.76 7.48 -1.02
C LEU A 89 13.47 8.46 -0.05
N THR A 90 13.89 9.63 -0.51
CA THR A 90 14.33 10.75 0.34
C THR A 90 13.11 11.45 0.92
N GLY A 91 12.24 10.70 1.58
CA GLY A 91 11.17 11.23 2.42
C GLY A 91 11.71 11.45 3.81
N ASN A 92 12.54 12.46 4.01
CA ASN A 92 12.88 12.93 5.34
C ASN A 92 11.68 13.75 5.83
N LEU A 93 10.63 13.08 6.30
CA LEU A 93 9.59 13.71 7.10
C LEU A 93 10.19 13.92 8.50
N ASN A 94 11.03 14.94 8.63
CA ASN A 94 11.16 15.65 9.89
C ASN A 94 9.75 16.14 10.23
N ARG A 95 9.02 15.37 11.04
CA ARG A 95 7.95 15.92 11.87
C ARG A 95 8.68 16.87 12.81
N ASN A 96 8.71 18.14 12.45
CA ASN A 96 9.01 19.18 13.42
C ASN A 96 7.97 19.03 14.54
N ALA A 97 8.50 18.85 15.74
CA ALA A 97 7.77 18.93 17.00
C ALA A 97 7.09 20.31 17.14
#